data_AF-A0A0N4UGY5-F1
#
_entry.id   AF-A0A0N4UGY5-F1
#
_cell.length_a   1.000
_cell.length_b   1.000
_cell.length_c   1.000
_cell.angle_alpha   90.00
_cell.angle_beta   90.00
_cell.angle_gamma   90.00
#
_symmetry.space_group_name_H-M   'P 1'
#
loop_
_entity.id
_entity.type
_entity.pdbx_description
1 polymer ?
#
loop_
_entity_poly.entity_id
_entity_poly.type
_entity_poly.pdbx_seq_one_letter_code
_entity_poly.pdbx_strand_id
1 'polypeptide(L)'
;MLNGEPSSSCKNGIWIPSLGSCQPGLGLSSKKRNCDPISGPKNAKIFYIQSEIKSKYEVGSMAILICDKGFAVHGRSTATCTNQGWSNDVGFCQINNSFNF
;
A
#
# COMPACT_ATOMS: atom_id res chain seq x y z
N MET A 1 3.50 7.35 15.05
CA MET A 1 2.57 8.48 15.27
C MET A 1 2.99 9.60 14.32
N LEU A 2 2.04 10.31 13.73
CA LEU A 2 2.39 11.46 12.90
C LEU A 2 2.42 12.71 13.78
N ASN A 3 3.53 13.45 13.75
CA ASN A 3 3.61 14.78 14.35
C ASN A 3 3.67 15.83 13.24
N GLY A 4 2.69 16.73 13.21
CA GLY A 4 2.56 17.77 12.19
C GLY A 4 1.40 17.50 11.24
N GLU A 5 1.36 18.21 10.11
CA GLU A 5 0.25 18.12 9.16
C GLU A 5 0.28 16.80 8.37
N PRO A 6 -0.84 16.04 8.31
CA PRO A 6 -0.95 14.80 7.51
C PRO A 6 -1.07 15.01 6.00
N SER A 7 -1.24 16.25 5.56
CA SER A 7 -1.47 16.58 4.16
C SER A 7 -0.71 17.84 3.76
N SER A 8 -0.38 17.98 2.48
CA SER A 8 0.27 19.18 1.98
C SER A 8 -0.15 19.43 0.55
N SER A 9 -0.29 20.71 0.19
CA SER A 9 -0.57 21.15 -1.17
C SER A 9 0.67 21.81 -1.75
N CYS A 10 1.08 21.39 -2.95
CA CYS A 10 2.17 22.04 -3.65
C CYS A 10 1.66 23.33 -4.33
N LYS A 11 2.19 24.49 -3.92
CA LYS A 11 1.94 25.78 -4.55
C LYS A 11 3.28 26.44 -4.89
N ASN A 12 3.50 26.75 -6.17
CA ASN A 12 4.74 27.34 -6.68
C ASN A 12 6.02 26.56 -6.27
N GLY A 13 5.94 25.22 -6.28
CA GLY A 13 7.07 24.36 -5.89
C GLY A 13 7.29 24.20 -4.38
N ILE A 14 6.47 24.85 -3.55
CA ILE A 14 6.54 24.76 -2.08
C ILE A 14 5.36 23.96 -1.57
N TRP A 15 5.63 22.96 -0.74
CA TRP A 15 4.64 22.16 -0.03
C TRP A 15 4.15 22.94 1.19
N ILE A 16 2.89 23.38 1.17
CA ILE A 16 2.28 24.18 2.23
C ILE A 16 0.98 23.51 2.72
N PRO A 17 0.86 23.28 4.04
CA PRO A 17 1.93 23.38 5.04
C PRO A 17 2.97 22.26 4.82
N SER A 18 4.13 22.35 5.47
CA SER A 18 5.10 21.26 5.43
C SER A 18 4.52 19.98 6.04
N LEU A 19 4.74 18.85 5.37
CA LEU A 19 4.31 17.55 5.89
C LEU A 19 4.97 17.27 7.25
N GLY A 20 4.17 16.70 8.16
CA GLY A 20 4.65 16.25 9.46
C GLY A 20 5.71 15.14 9.36
N SER A 21 6.39 14.90 10.47
CA SER A 21 7.34 13.79 10.62
C SER A 21 6.68 12.60 11.30
N CYS A 22 6.93 11.40 10.78
CA CYS A 22 6.52 10.16 11.44
C CYS A 22 7.47 9.87 12.61
N GLN A 23 6.94 9.91 13.83
CA GLN A 23 7.64 9.41 15.01
C GLN A 23 7.42 7.90 15.17
N PRO A 24 8.41 7.17 15.72
CA PRO A 24 8.23 5.78 16.13
C PRO A 24 6.99 5.66 17.00
N GLY A 25 6.00 4.86 16.56
CA GLY A 25 4.92 4.46 17.47
C GLY A 25 5.49 3.58 18.56
N LEU A 26 4.88 3.59 19.76
CA LEU A 26 5.16 2.61 20.82
C LEU A 26 5.11 1.21 20.20
N GLY A 27 6.29 0.63 19.97
CA GLY A 27 6.46 -0.57 19.19
C GLY A 27 5.84 -1.76 19.92
N LEU A 28 4.69 -2.22 19.43
CA LEU A 28 4.19 -3.56 19.71
C LEU A 28 5.10 -4.56 18.99
N SER A 29 6.26 -4.80 19.61
CA SER A 29 7.20 -5.84 19.26
C SER A 29 6.59 -7.20 19.63
N SER A 30 5.64 -7.66 18.82
CA SER A 30 4.88 -8.89 19.08
C SER A 30 5.01 -9.86 17.91
N LYS A 31 6.18 -10.51 17.85
CA LYS A 31 6.47 -11.88 17.41
C LYS A 31 6.01 -12.44 16.05
N LYS A 32 5.39 -11.67 15.15
CA LYS A 32 5.38 -11.95 13.69
C LYS A 32 5.52 -10.62 12.95
N ARG A 33 6.75 -10.29 12.55
CA ARG A 33 7.07 -8.96 12.00
C ARG A 33 6.68 -8.79 10.55
N ASN A 34 6.49 -9.89 9.81
CA ASN A 34 6.36 -9.85 8.37
C ASN A 34 5.11 -10.60 7.91
N CYS A 35 4.43 -10.03 6.93
CA CYS A 35 3.42 -10.70 6.15
C CYS A 35 4.06 -11.55 5.04
N ASP A 36 3.36 -12.58 4.61
CA ASP A 36 3.80 -13.40 3.48
C ASP A 36 3.65 -12.61 2.17
N PRO A 37 4.57 -12.74 1.20
CA PRO A 37 4.47 -12.03 -0.07
C PRO A 37 3.19 -12.45 -0.81
N ILE A 38 2.45 -11.47 -1.31
CA ILE A 38 1.26 -11.70 -2.14
C ILE A 38 1.75 -12.10 -3.53
N SER A 39 1.40 -13.31 -3.94
CA SER A 39 1.65 -13.76 -5.31
C SER A 39 0.80 -12.91 -6.27
N GLY A 40 1.45 -12.19 -7.18
CA GLY A 40 0.75 -11.32 -8.12
C GLY A 40 -0.25 -12.12 -8.97
N PRO A 41 -1.55 -11.74 -8.99
CA PRO A 41 -2.52 -12.41 -9.85
C PRO A 41 -2.14 -12.21 -11.32
N LYS A 42 -2.62 -13.10 -12.21
CA LYS A 42 -2.40 -12.97 -13.65
C LYS A 42 -2.88 -11.59 -14.13
N ASN A 43 -2.11 -10.96 -15.02
CA ASN A 43 -2.38 -9.63 -15.57
C ASN A 43 -2.35 -8.50 -14.54
N ALA A 44 -1.56 -8.66 -13.47
CA ALA A 44 -1.42 -7.68 -12.43
C ALA A 44 0.01 -7.62 -11.87
N LYS A 45 0.32 -6.47 -11.27
CA LYS A 45 1.55 -6.22 -10.51
C LYS A 45 1.18 -5.75 -9.11
N ILE A 46 1.85 -6.29 -8.10
CA ILE A 46 1.71 -5.84 -6.72
C ILE A 46 2.90 -4.94 -6.38
N PHE A 47 2.61 -3.71 -5.95
CA PHE A 47 3.57 -2.76 -5.43
C PHE A 47 3.50 -2.71 -3.92
N TYR A 48 4.66 -2.68 -3.26
CA TYR A 48 4.74 -2.62 -1.80
C TYR A 48 5.30 -1.28 -1.35
N ILE A 49 4.53 -0.58 -0.52
CA ILE A 49 4.99 0.57 0.26
C ILE A 49 5.49 0.02 1.59
N GLN A 50 6.81 -0.03 1.73
CA GLN A 50 7.47 -0.55 2.93
C GLN A 50 7.36 0.43 4.10
N SER A 51 7.07 -0.08 5.30
CA SER A 51 7.08 0.73 6.53
C SER A 51 8.49 1.00 7.05
N GLU A 52 9.42 0.08 6.85
CA GLU A 52 10.83 0.24 7.18
C GLU A 52 11.74 0.03 5.97
N ILE A 53 12.99 0.50 6.09
CA ILE A 53 14.00 0.40 5.02
C ILE A 53 14.46 -1.06 4.83
N LYS A 54 14.35 -1.91 5.85
CA LYS A 54 14.95 -3.24 5.87
C LYS A 54 14.08 -4.33 5.24
N SER A 55 12.75 -4.21 5.28
CA SER A 55 11.87 -5.25 4.75
C SER A 55 10.56 -4.71 4.20
N LYS A 56 10.21 -5.16 2.98
CA LYS A 56 9.02 -4.72 2.23
C LYS A 56 7.71 -5.26 2.78
N TYR A 57 7.77 -6.22 3.69
CA TYR A 57 6.62 -6.97 4.18
C TYR A 57 6.40 -6.77 5.66
N GLU A 58 7.07 -5.81 6.29
CA GLU A 58 6.89 -5.56 7.71
C GLU A 58 5.52 -5.03 8.05
N VAL A 59 5.08 -5.26 9.28
CA VAL A 59 3.85 -4.68 9.82
C VAL A 59 3.85 -3.17 9.59
N GLY A 60 2.74 -2.67 9.05
CA GLY A 60 2.57 -1.29 8.58
C GLY A 60 2.87 -1.11 7.08
N SER A 61 3.49 -2.07 6.40
CA SER A 61 3.68 -2.03 4.95
C SER A 61 2.34 -2.17 4.23
N MET A 62 2.19 -1.55 3.07
CA MET A 62 0.96 -1.60 2.25
C MET A 62 1.25 -2.25 0.89
N ALA A 63 0.43 -3.21 0.49
CA ALA A 63 0.39 -3.78 -0.84
C ALA A 63 -0.65 -3.05 -1.71
N ILE A 64 -0.31 -2.77 -2.96
CA ILE A 64 -1.15 -2.09 -3.95
C ILE A 64 -1.19 -2.94 -5.22
N LEU A 65 -2.38 -3.34 -5.63
CA LEU A 65 -2.69 -4.02 -6.88
C LEU A 65 -2.82 -3.02 -8.02
N ILE A 66 -2.01 -3.23 -9.04
CA ILE A 66 -2.07 -2.48 -10.29
C ILE A 66 -2.30 -3.49 -11.42
N CYS A 67 -3.40 -3.31 -12.13
CA CYS A 67 -3.71 -4.14 -13.29
C CYS A 67 -2.92 -3.70 -14.52
N ASP A 68 -2.59 -4.66 -15.38
CA ASP A 68 -2.02 -4.37 -16.69
C ASP A 68 -3.03 -3.62 -17.58
N LYS A 69 -2.52 -2.96 -18.62
CA LYS A 69 -3.36 -2.16 -19.53
C LYS A 69 -4.49 -3.02 -20.13
N GLY A 70 -5.71 -2.51 -20.07
CA GLY A 70 -6.91 -3.20 -20.55
C GLY A 70 -7.63 -4.03 -19.48
N PHE A 71 -7.06 -4.14 -18.28
CA PHE A 71 -7.70 -4.79 -17.13
C PHE A 71 -8.11 -3.76 -16.07
N ALA A 72 -9.20 -4.05 -15.36
CA ALA A 72 -9.68 -3.28 -14.22
C ALA A 72 -9.60 -4.13 -12.94
N VAL A 73 -9.33 -3.48 -11.81
CA VAL A 73 -9.34 -4.13 -10.50
C VAL A 73 -10.77 -4.53 -10.15
N HIS A 74 -10.95 -5.78 -9.77
CA HIS A 74 -12.17 -6.30 -9.16
C HIS A 74 -11.87 -6.71 -7.71
N GLY A 75 -12.58 -6.09 -6.75
CA GLY A 75 -12.33 -6.26 -5.32
C GLY A 75 -11.44 -5.16 -4.73
N ARG A 76 -10.66 -5.49 -3.70
CA ARG A 76 -9.79 -4.51 -3.01
C ARG A 76 -8.46 -4.35 -3.73
N SER A 77 -8.10 -3.10 -4.05
CA SER A 77 -6.81 -2.79 -4.68
C SER A 77 -5.67 -2.65 -3.68
N THR A 78 -5.94 -2.58 -2.38
CA THR A 78 -4.92 -2.36 -1.35
C THR A 78 -5.08 -3.31 -0.18
N ALA A 79 -3.97 -3.65 0.48
CA ALA A 79 -3.96 -4.41 1.73
C ALA A 79 -2.83 -3.91 2.65
N THR A 80 -3.06 -3.85 3.95
CA THR A 80 -2.07 -3.40 4.94
C THR A 80 -1.56 -4.58 5.75
N CYS A 81 -0.25 -4.71 5.92
CA CYS A 81 0.34 -5.76 6.73
C CYS A 81 0.12 -5.45 8.22
N THR A 82 -0.53 -6.37 8.94
CA THR A 82 -0.79 -6.29 10.38
C THR A 82 -0.08 -7.43 11.11
N ASN A 83 -0.06 -7.40 12.45
CA ASN A 83 0.50 -8.50 13.26
C ASN A 83 -0.17 -9.87 12.99
N GLN A 84 -1.37 -9.88 12.39
CA GLN A 84 -2.10 -11.10 12.05
C GLN A 84 -1.89 -11.56 10.60
N GLY A 85 -1.17 -10.78 9.78
CA GLY A 85 -1.08 -10.95 8.33
C GLY A 85 -1.69 -9.77 7.59
N TRP A 86 -1.97 -9.93 6.30
CA TRP A 86 -2.62 -8.88 5.51
C TRP A 86 -4.02 -8.57 6.04
N SER A 87 -4.37 -7.29 6.14
CA SER A 87 -5.67 -6.80 6.62
C SER A 87 -6.84 -7.31 5.80
N ASN A 88 -6.58 -7.66 4.55
CA ASN A 88 -7.53 -8.22 3.61
C ASN A 88 -6.81 -8.87 2.44
N ASP A 89 -7.53 -9.75 1.76
CA ASP A 89 -7.09 -10.25 0.47
C ASP A 89 -7.16 -9.14 -0.57
N VAL A 90 -6.15 -9.13 -1.43
CA VAL A 90 -6.11 -8.29 -2.61
C VAL A 90 -7.01 -8.92 -3.68
N GLY A 91 -7.75 -8.08 -4.40
CA GLY A 91 -8.59 -8.50 -5.50
C GLY A 91 -7.79 -9.03 -6.69
N PHE A 92 -8.45 -9.08 -7.85
CA PHE A 92 -7.85 -9.59 -9.08
C PHE A 92 -8.18 -8.66 -10.25
N CYS A 93 -7.47 -8.85 -11.35
CA CYS A 93 -7.63 -8.03 -12.55
C CYS A 93 -8.51 -8.76 -13.56
N GLN A 94 -9.61 -8.12 -13.98
CA GLN A 94 -10.51 -8.61 -15.02
C GLN A 94 -10.42 -7.72 -16.24
N ILE A 95 -10.64 -8.28 -17.44
CA ILE A 95 -10.63 -7.49 -18.66
C ILE A 95 -11.73 -6.43 -18.57
N ASN A 96 -11.35 -5.17 -18.82
CA ASN A 96 -12.32 -4.09 -18.88
C ASN A 96 -13.00 -4.14 -20.24
N ASN A 97 -14.11 -4.88 -20.36
CA ASN A 97 -14.90 -4.98 -21.59
C ASN A 97 -15.56 -3.67 -22.03
N SER A 98 -15.25 -2.55 -21.36
CA SER A 98 -15.61 -1.19 -21.81
C SER A 98 -14.73 -0.66 -22.96
N PHE A 99 -13.78 -1.44 -23.49
CA PHE A 99 -13.14 -1.17 -24.79
C PHE A 99 -13.79 -2.00 -25.91
N ASN A 100 -15.10 -1.84 -26.12
CA ASN A 100 -15.72 -2.18 -27.41
C ASN A 100 -15.94 -0.85 -28.15
N PHE A 101 -15.16 -0.66 -29.23
CA PHE A 101 -15.50 0.26 -30.33
C PHE A 101 -16.53 -0.42 -31.24
#